data_AF-A0A392Q0X4-F1
#
_entry.id   AF-A0A392Q0X4-F1
#
_cell.length_a   1.000
_cell.length_b   1.000
_cell.length_c   1.000
_cell.angle_alpha   90.00
_cell.angle_beta   90.00
_cell.angle_gamma   90.00
#
_symmetry.space_group_name_H-M   'P 1'
#
loop_
_entity.id
_entity.type
_entity.pdbx_description
1 polymer ?
#
loop_
_entity_poly.entity_id
_entity_poly.type
_entity_poly.pdbx_seq_one_letter_code
_entity_poly.pdbx_strand_id
1 'polypeptide(L)'
;MHSGTIVTPSHAFVDQNDDLPFKGYVSLQSLNPRPTGNYTHVTGKITGLAPGLHGFHIHALGDTTNGCNSTGPHFNPLKKDHGA
;
A
#
# COMPACT_ATOMS: atom_id res chain seq x y z
N MET A 1 -5.61 5.86 -15.69
CA MET A 1 -4.16 6.05 -15.55
C MET A 1 -3.76 5.46 -14.21
N HIS A 2 -2.95 4.40 -14.25
CA HIS A 2 -2.86 3.31 -13.27
C HIS A 2 -2.38 3.76 -11.89
N SER A 3 -3.06 3.29 -10.86
CA SER A 3 -2.55 3.30 -9.51
C SER A 3 -3.23 2.19 -8.75
N GLY A 4 -2.40 1.36 -8.16
CA GLY A 4 -2.77 0.31 -7.26
C GLY A 4 -1.52 -0.47 -6.91
N THR A 5 -1.51 -0.96 -5.69
CA THR A 5 -0.42 -1.75 -5.16
C THR A 5 -0.52 -3.16 -5.73
N ILE A 6 0.37 -3.55 -6.63
CA ILE A 6 0.50 -4.96 -7.03
C ILE A 6 1.26 -5.67 -5.92
N VAL A 7 0.54 -6.47 -5.13
CA VAL A 7 1.11 -7.26 -4.03
C VAL A 7 1.55 -8.63 -4.59
N THR A 8 2.85 -8.83 -4.72
CA THR A 8 3.43 -10.19 -4.79
C THR A 8 3.72 -10.68 -3.37
N PRO A 9 3.95 -12.00 -3.14
CA PRO A 9 4.19 -12.55 -1.81
C PRO A 9 5.36 -11.94 -1.02
N SER A 10 6.24 -11.17 -1.67
CA SER A 10 7.41 -10.52 -1.04
C SER A 10 7.63 -9.04 -1.37
N HIS A 11 6.96 -8.50 -2.41
CA HIS A 11 7.12 -7.11 -2.84
C HIS A 11 5.80 -6.48 -3.26
N ALA A 12 5.58 -5.24 -2.82
CA ALA A 12 4.43 -4.41 -3.17
C ALA A 12 4.94 -3.15 -3.88
N PHE A 13 4.93 -3.15 -5.22
CA PHE A 13 5.40 -1.97 -5.94
C PHE A 13 4.38 -0.83 -5.79
N VAL A 14 4.87 0.37 -5.44
CA VAL A 14 4.11 1.62 -5.54
C VAL A 14 4.41 2.16 -6.93
N ASP A 15 3.58 1.79 -7.91
CA ASP A 15 3.91 2.05 -9.31
C ASP A 15 3.93 3.55 -9.66
N GLN A 16 4.92 3.87 -10.50
CA GLN A 16 5.30 5.13 -11.07
C GLN A 16 4.25 5.55 -12.11
N ASN A 17 3.34 6.46 -11.77
CA ASN A 17 2.75 7.28 -12.84
C ASN A 17 3.83 8.27 -13.30
N ASP A 18 4.13 8.30 -14.60
CA ASP A 18 5.01 9.31 -15.19
C ASP A 18 4.40 10.73 -15.14
N ASP A 19 3.15 10.86 -14.67
CA ASP A 19 2.42 12.14 -14.56
C ASP A 19 2.37 12.72 -13.13
N LEU A 20 2.85 12.00 -12.11
CA LEU A 20 2.92 12.49 -10.72
C LEU A 20 4.37 12.39 -10.21
N PRO A 21 4.85 13.35 -9.40
CA PRO A 21 6.25 13.38 -8.99
C PRO A 21 6.63 12.23 -8.05
N PHE A 22 5.66 11.46 -7.54
CA PHE A 22 5.92 10.43 -6.55
C PHE A 22 6.24 9.07 -7.16
N LYS A 23 7.39 8.52 -6.77
CA LYS A 23 7.94 7.25 -7.24
C LYS A 23 8.53 6.48 -6.06
N GLY A 24 8.46 5.15 -6.07
CA GLY A 24 8.96 4.38 -4.93
C GLY A 24 8.67 2.89 -4.97
N TYR A 25 8.94 2.23 -3.84
CA TYR A 25 8.59 0.83 -3.62
C TYR A 25 8.19 0.60 -2.17
N VAL A 26 7.40 -0.46 -1.95
CA VAL A 26 7.11 -1.03 -0.64
C VAL A 26 7.44 -2.53 -0.66
N SER A 27 7.99 -3.05 0.43
CA SER A 27 8.26 -4.48 0.62
C SER A 27 7.44 -4.95 1.82
N LEU A 28 6.83 -6.12 1.66
CA LEU A 28 6.00 -6.77 2.66
C LEU A 28 6.64 -8.12 2.98
N GLN A 29 7.07 -8.29 4.22
CA GLN A 29 7.68 -9.52 4.69
C GLN A 29 6.91 -10.08 5.88
N SER A 30 6.35 -11.29 5.75
CA SER A 30 5.81 -12.01 6.91
C SER A 30 6.96 -12.51 7.77
N LEU A 31 6.94 -12.19 9.07
CA LEU A 31 7.96 -12.61 10.03
C LEU A 31 7.37 -13.60 11.05
N ASN A 32 8.02 -14.76 11.20
CA ASN A 32 7.67 -15.82 12.15
C ASN A 32 8.86 -16.14 13.09
N PRO A 33 8.65 -16.50 14.38
CA PRO A 33 7.62 -16.05 15.30
C PRO A 33 8.22 -15.10 16.37
N ARG A 34 7.62 -13.91 16.50
CA ARG A 34 7.70 -13.11 17.73
C ARG A 34 6.65 -13.67 18.71
N PRO A 35 6.82 -13.57 20.04
CA PRO A 35 5.88 -14.12 21.02
C PRO A 35 4.41 -13.70 20.88
N THR A 36 4.09 -12.69 20.07
CA THR A 36 2.73 -12.17 19.86
C THR A 36 2.06 -12.64 18.55
N GLY A 37 2.67 -13.57 17.81
CA GLY A 37 2.16 -14.08 16.54
C GLY A 37 2.88 -13.55 15.30
N ASN A 38 2.38 -13.93 14.12
CA ASN A 38 2.94 -13.49 12.84
C ASN A 38 2.55 -12.03 12.57
N TYR A 39 3.51 -11.26 12.07
CA TYR A 39 3.29 -9.87 11.67
C TYR A 39 3.96 -9.62 10.33
N THR A 40 3.46 -8.62 9.60
CA THR A 40 4.05 -8.18 8.34
C THR A 40 4.95 -6.98 8.61
N HIS A 41 6.24 -7.12 8.32
CA HIS A 41 7.16 -6.00 8.27
C HIS A 41 6.95 -5.26 6.94
N VAL A 42 6.59 -3.98 7.04
CA VAL A 42 6.44 -3.08 5.89
C VAL A 42 7.65 -2.16 5.84
N THR A 43 8.39 -2.19 4.73
CA THR A 43 9.50 -1.24 4.48
C THR A 43 9.35 -0.62 3.10
N GLY A 44 9.96 0.52 2.84
CA GLY A 44 9.84 1.13 1.53
C GLY A 44 10.52 2.48 1.42
N LYS A 45 10.57 3.00 0.20
CA LYS A 45 11.05 4.35 -0.09
C LYS A 45 10.10 4.99 -1.09
N ILE A 46 9.60 6.18 -0.75
CA ILE A 46 8.77 7.01 -1.62
C ILE A 46 9.45 8.38 -1.70
N THR A 47 9.62 8.90 -2.91
CA THR A 47 10.19 10.23 -3.16
C THR A 47 9.18 11.12 -3.88
N GLY A 48 9.42 12.44 -3.96
CA GLY A 48 8.58 13.36 -4.73
C GLY A 48 7.26 13.77 -4.07
N LEU A 49 7.09 13.45 -2.79
CA LEU A 49 6.00 13.95 -1.97
C LEU A 49 6.28 15.39 -1.51
N ALA A 50 5.23 16.20 -1.38
CA ALA A 50 5.34 17.49 -0.70
C ALA A 50 5.74 17.30 0.78
N PRO A 51 6.40 18.27 1.42
CA PRO A 51 6.71 18.19 2.85
C PRO A 51 5.43 18.00 3.68
N GLY A 52 5.45 17.07 4.63
CA GLY A 52 4.32 16.79 5.53
C GLY A 52 4.10 15.31 5.79
N LEU A 53 3.06 15.01 6.58
CA LEU A 53 2.58 13.64 6.80
C LEU A 53 1.68 13.22 5.64
N HIS A 54 1.82 11.98 5.19
CA HIS A 54 1.03 11.40 4.11
C HIS A 54 0.38 10.11 4.61
N GLY A 55 -0.89 9.90 4.27
CA GLY A 55 -1.60 8.65 4.59
C GLY A 55 -1.06 7.48 3.76
N PHE A 56 -1.03 6.29 4.37
CA PHE A 56 -0.66 5.05 3.70
C PHE A 56 -1.71 3.99 4.04
N HIS A 57 -2.40 3.48 3.02
CA HIS A 57 -3.53 2.56 3.19
C HIS A 57 -3.43 1.37 2.24
N ILE A 58 -3.97 0.23 2.66
CA ILE A 58 -4.25 -0.92 1.78
C ILE A 58 -5.71 -0.82 1.34
N HIS A 59 -5.94 -0.82 0.04
CA HIS A 59 -7.27 -0.80 -0.55
C HIS A 59 -7.80 -2.22 -0.78
N ALA A 60 -9.11 -2.37 -0.84
CA ALA A 60 -9.77 -3.67 -0.89
C ALA A 60 -9.56 -4.42 -2.21
N LEU A 61 -9.31 -3.71 -3.31
CA LEU A 61 -9.19 -4.27 -4.65
C LEU A 61 -7.84 -3.92 -5.28
N GLY A 62 -7.22 -4.90 -5.93
CA GLY A 62 -6.08 -4.70 -6.83
C GLY A 62 -6.49 -4.22 -8.23
N ASP A 63 -7.59 -3.47 -8.34
CA ASP A 63 -8.13 -2.98 -9.62
C ASP A 63 -7.54 -1.60 -9.96
N THR A 64 -6.71 -1.56 -10.99
CA THR A 64 -6.04 -0.36 -11.49
C THR A 64 -6.58 0.14 -12.83
N THR A 65 -7.69 -0.44 -13.33
CA THR A 65 -8.28 -0.11 -14.64
C THR A 65 -8.67 1.36 -14.75
N ASN A 66 -9.06 1.99 -13.64
CA ASN A 66 -9.33 3.43 -13.54
C ASN A 66 -8.40 4.14 -12.53
N GLY A 67 -7.13 3.73 -12.49
CA GLY A 67 -6.18 4.32 -11.55
C GLY A 67 -6.49 4.02 -10.09
N CYS A 68 -6.14 4.93 -9.17
CA CYS A 68 -6.41 4.75 -7.74
C CYS A 68 -7.90 4.60 -7.47
N ASN A 69 -8.74 5.22 -8.32
CA ASN A 69 -10.17 5.37 -8.06
C ASN A 69 -10.91 4.03 -8.10
N SER A 70 -10.40 3.05 -8.84
CA SER A 70 -10.98 1.70 -8.94
C SER A 70 -10.54 0.74 -7.83
N THR A 71 -9.56 1.13 -7.00
CA THR A 71 -9.03 0.23 -5.95
C THR A 71 -10.02 -0.01 -4.80
N GLY A 72 -11.14 0.71 -4.77
CA GLY A 72 -12.20 0.53 -3.78
C GLY A 72 -11.87 1.15 -2.42
N PRO A 73 -12.62 0.79 -1.36
CA PRO A 73 -12.44 1.34 -0.02
C PRO A 73 -11.18 0.77 0.66
N HIS A 74 -10.89 1.24 1.88
CA HIS A 74 -9.89 0.59 2.73
C HIS A 74 -10.23 -0.89 2.92
N PHE A 75 -9.20 -1.74 2.85
CA PHE A 75 -9.35 -3.16 3.16
C PHE A 75 -9.78 -3.32 4.61
N ASN A 76 -11.01 -3.78 4.81
CA ASN A 76 -11.66 -3.84 6.12
C ASN A 76 -12.40 -5.16 6.33
N PRO A 77 -11.68 -6.30 6.40
CA PRO A 77 -12.29 -7.61 6.55
C PRO A 77 -13.05 -7.76 7.89
N LEU A 78 -12.70 -6.95 8.89
CA LEU A 78 -13.28 -6.99 10.24
C LEU A 78 -14.38 -5.93 10.46
N LYS A 79 -14.73 -5.14 9.43
CA LYS A 79 -15.79 -4.11 9.46
C LYS A 79 -15.66 -3.16 10.65
N LYS A 80 -14.47 -2.63 10.88
CA LYS A 80 -14.19 -1.62 11.92
C LYS A 80 -14.20 -0.22 11.33
N ASP A 81 -14.41 0.78 12.18
CA ASP A 81 -14.27 2.17 11.77
C ASP A 81 -12.83 2.48 11.35
N HIS A 82 -12.66 3.46 10.48
CA HIS A 82 -11.34 3.87 10.02
C HIS A 82 -10.61 4.67 11.10
N GLY A 83 -9.40 4.25 11.42
CA GLY A 83 -8.58 4.82 12.49
C GLY A 83 -8.55 3.92 13.73
N ALA A 84 -7.36 3.79 14.31
CA ALA A 84 -7.10 3.24 15.63
C ALA A 84 -5.82 3.88 16.17
#